data_AF-A0A0C9SKN8-F1
#
_entry.id   AF-A0A0C9SKN8-F1
#
_cell.length_a   1.000
_cell.length_b   1.000
_cell.length_c   1.000
_cell.angle_alpha   90.00
_cell.angle_beta   90.00
_cell.angle_gamma   90.00
#
_symmetry.space_group_name_H-M   'P 1'
#
loop_
_entity.id
_entity.type
_entity.pdbx_description
1 polymer ?
#
loop_
_entity_poly.entity_id
_entity_poly.type
_entity_poly.pdbx_seq_one_letter_code
_entity_poly.pdbx_strand_id
1 'polypeptide(L)'
;APEWMKLARELLDNADYGERWSSCVEDWAALEEAYGYASPVSSLGGLGLHRRPPHVQWWIRRARLPERSLPILDLDEFIRDWKAWWGSCNPNWRQPEGAGLPMTQNAEGSLEVLRKPGKNGILSVLAALKWWRDAEGGNSSEWAAAVDDVSGVVARLLEEETGSR
;
A
#
# COMPACT_ATOMS: atom_id res chain seq x y z
N ALA A 1 2.29 1.04 19.79
CA ALA A 1 1.40 0.76 18.65
C ALA A 1 0.08 0.08 19.09
N PRO A 2 -1.07 0.46 18.50
CA PRO A 2 -2.38 -0.19 18.72
C PRO A 2 -2.46 -1.59 18.08
N GLU A 3 -3.52 -2.34 18.41
CA GLU A 3 -3.68 -3.74 17.98
C GLU A 3 -3.67 -3.93 16.45
N TRP A 4 -4.35 -3.05 15.71
CA TRP A 4 -4.40 -3.14 14.25
C TRP A 4 -3.00 -3.01 13.61
N MET A 5 -2.10 -2.26 14.25
CA MET A 5 -0.73 -2.06 13.78
C MET A 5 0.11 -3.30 14.06
N LYS A 6 -0.09 -3.97 15.20
CA LYS A 6 0.59 -5.24 15.49
C LYS A 6 0.20 -6.34 14.50
N LEU A 7 -1.09 -6.48 14.21
CA LEU A 7 -1.58 -7.43 13.20
C LEU A 7 -1.03 -7.07 11.81
N ALA A 8 -0.98 -5.79 11.47
CA ALA A 8 -0.39 -5.36 10.21
C ALA A 8 1.10 -5.73 10.11
N ARG A 9 1.88 -5.50 11.18
CA ARG A 9 3.29 -5.90 11.25
C ARG A 9 3.45 -7.42 11.16
N GLU A 10 2.63 -8.20 11.85
CA GLU A 10 2.62 -9.66 11.72
C GLU A 10 2.38 -10.10 10.26
N LEU A 11 1.48 -9.46 9.53
CA LEU A 11 1.25 -9.76 8.12
C LEU A 11 2.48 -9.44 7.24
N LEU A 12 3.10 -8.28 7.44
CA LEU A 12 4.12 -7.72 6.55
C LEU A 12 5.55 -8.20 6.88
N ASP A 13 5.84 -8.50 8.14
CA ASP A 13 7.16 -8.92 8.63
C ASP A 13 7.40 -10.43 8.45
N ASN A 14 6.33 -11.21 8.27
CA ASN A 14 6.42 -12.65 7.95
C ASN A 14 6.93 -12.93 6.52
N ALA A 15 7.45 -11.92 5.84
CA ALA A 15 7.87 -11.97 4.45
C ALA A 15 9.34 -11.57 4.29
N ASP A 16 10.18 -12.52 3.87
CA ASP A 16 11.56 -12.24 3.46
C ASP A 16 11.62 -11.97 1.96
N TYR A 17 11.37 -10.70 1.58
CA TYR A 17 11.40 -10.24 0.18
C TYR A 17 12.59 -9.33 -0.13
N GLY A 18 13.57 -9.26 0.78
CA GLY A 18 14.76 -8.43 0.66
C GLY A 18 14.58 -6.99 1.15
N GLU A 19 15.71 -6.27 1.16
CA GLU A 19 15.89 -4.98 1.83
C GLU A 19 14.91 -3.88 1.37
N ARG A 20 14.58 -3.82 0.08
CA ARG A 20 13.64 -2.81 -0.45
C ARG A 20 12.26 -2.90 0.20
N TRP A 21 11.77 -4.12 0.37
CA TRP A 21 10.48 -4.36 1.03
C TRP A 21 10.56 -4.01 2.51
N SER A 22 11.58 -4.52 3.21
CA SER A 22 11.76 -4.25 4.63
C SER A 22 11.87 -2.75 4.91
N SER A 23 12.64 -2.00 4.12
CA SER A 23 12.74 -0.53 4.24
C SER A 23 11.39 0.14 4.05
N CYS A 24 10.64 -0.24 3.01
CA CYS A 24 9.31 0.32 2.76
C CYS A 24 8.33 0.05 3.91
N VAL A 25 8.38 -1.14 4.53
CA VAL A 25 7.53 -1.50 5.68
C VAL A 25 7.93 -0.72 6.93
N GLU A 26 9.23 -0.52 7.17
CA GLU A 26 9.71 0.29 8.29
C GLU A 26 9.36 1.77 8.13
N ASP A 27 9.53 2.35 6.93
CA ASP A 27 9.14 3.74 6.65
C ASP A 27 7.63 3.92 6.81
N TRP A 28 6.82 2.94 6.41
CA TRP A 28 5.38 2.96 6.62
C TRP A 28 5.03 2.89 8.12
N ALA A 29 5.73 2.06 8.89
CA ALA A 29 5.52 1.98 10.32
C ALA A 29 5.88 3.30 11.03
N ALA A 30 6.99 3.93 10.65
CA ALA A 30 7.39 5.25 11.13
C ALA A 30 6.36 6.33 10.74
N LEU A 31 5.79 6.25 9.54
CA LEU A 31 4.73 7.15 9.09
C LEU A 31 3.47 7.04 9.95
N GLU A 32 3.00 5.81 10.21
CA GLU A 32 1.85 5.58 11.09
C GLU A 32 2.11 6.04 12.53
N GLU A 33 3.34 5.87 13.01
CA GLU A 33 3.76 6.42 14.31
C GLU A 33 3.75 7.95 14.31
N ALA A 34 4.25 8.59 13.26
CA ALA A 34 4.21 10.04 13.10
C ALA A 34 2.77 10.56 13.11
N TYR A 35 1.83 9.84 12.48
CA TYR A 35 0.39 10.11 12.55
C TYR A 35 -0.26 9.79 13.91
N GLY A 36 0.51 9.37 14.92
CA GLY A 36 -0.01 9.00 16.24
C GLY A 36 -0.91 7.78 16.19
N TYR A 37 -0.74 6.92 15.17
CA TYR A 37 -1.56 5.76 14.88
C TYR A 37 -3.06 6.08 14.68
N ALA A 38 -3.36 7.29 14.16
CA ALA A 38 -4.72 7.68 13.81
C ALA A 38 -5.34 6.65 12.86
N SER A 39 -6.58 6.23 13.12
CA SER A 39 -7.29 5.26 12.27
C SER A 39 -8.76 5.66 12.16
N PRO A 40 -9.11 6.62 11.28
CA PRO A 40 -10.48 7.09 11.13
C PRO A 40 -11.46 5.96 10.81
N VAL A 41 -12.63 5.99 11.45
CA VAL A 41 -13.67 4.96 11.31
C VAL A 41 -14.54 5.21 10.05
N SER A 42 -14.48 6.41 9.47
CA SER A 42 -15.32 6.76 8.32
C SER A 42 -14.87 6.06 7.04
N SER A 43 -15.83 5.75 6.17
CA SER A 43 -15.58 5.24 4.81
C SER A 43 -14.80 6.21 3.92
N LEU A 44 -14.65 7.47 4.33
CA LEU A 44 -13.86 8.51 3.65
C LEU A 44 -12.40 8.57 4.14
N GLY A 45 -12.08 7.84 5.22
CA GLY A 45 -10.75 7.80 5.82
C GLY A 45 -9.78 6.82 5.16
N GLY A 46 -10.23 6.05 4.16
CA GLY A 46 -9.42 5.09 3.42
C GLY A 46 -9.02 5.54 2.03
N LEU A 47 -8.23 4.70 1.35
CA LEU A 47 -7.94 4.86 -0.06
C LEU A 47 -9.19 4.63 -0.93
N GLY A 48 -9.14 5.15 -2.16
CA GLY A 48 -10.23 5.04 -3.13
C GLY A 48 -10.67 3.59 -3.35
N LEU A 49 -11.96 3.37 -3.60
CA LEU A 49 -12.52 2.03 -3.79
C LEU A 49 -12.55 1.61 -5.27
N HIS A 50 -12.31 2.55 -6.19
CA HIS A 50 -12.39 2.30 -7.62
C HIS A 50 -11.34 1.25 -8.04
N ARG A 51 -11.76 0.22 -8.77
CA ARG A 51 -10.89 -0.89 -9.25
C ARG A 51 -10.15 -1.67 -8.17
N ARG A 52 -10.44 -1.45 -6.88
CA ARG A 52 -9.77 -2.17 -5.78
C ARG A 52 -9.93 -3.69 -5.95
N PRO A 53 -8.83 -4.47 -5.90
CA PRO A 53 -8.91 -5.92 -6.01
C PRO A 53 -9.90 -6.51 -5.01
N PRO A 54 -10.79 -7.44 -5.44
CA PRO A 54 -11.77 -8.08 -4.55
C PRO A 54 -11.12 -8.73 -3.31
N HIS A 55 -9.89 -9.24 -3.44
CA HIS A 55 -9.07 -9.77 -2.35
C HIS A 55 -8.90 -8.80 -1.19
N VAL A 56 -8.60 -7.53 -1.49
CA VAL A 56 -8.42 -6.48 -0.47
C VAL A 56 -9.74 -6.23 0.24
N GLN A 57 -10.85 -6.12 -0.50
CA GLN A 57 -12.17 -5.93 0.09
C GLN A 57 -12.58 -7.12 0.98
N TRP A 58 -12.28 -8.34 0.56
CA TRP A 58 -12.57 -9.55 1.32
C TRP A 58 -11.78 -9.61 2.63
N TRP A 59 -10.50 -9.21 2.60
CA TRP A 59 -9.61 -9.17 3.76
C TRP A 59 -10.04 -8.09 4.76
N ILE A 60 -10.38 -6.89 4.26
CA ILE A 60 -10.93 -5.79 5.05
C ILE A 60 -12.18 -6.22 5.84
N ARG A 61 -13.07 -7.02 5.23
CA ARG A 61 -14.28 -7.55 5.86
C ARG A 61 -13.99 -8.59 6.95
N ARG A 62 -12.80 -9.19 6.96
CA ARG A 62 -12.34 -10.18 7.95
C ARG A 62 -11.39 -9.57 8.96
N ALA A 63 -11.66 -8.34 9.34
CA ALA A 63 -10.90 -7.61 10.34
C ALA A 63 -9.39 -7.47 10.04
N ARG A 64 -8.94 -7.70 8.80
CA ARG A 64 -7.52 -7.63 8.39
C ARG A 64 -6.62 -8.61 9.14
N LEU A 65 -7.15 -9.79 9.43
CA LEU A 65 -6.39 -10.83 10.11
C LEU A 65 -5.21 -11.32 9.24
N PRO A 66 -3.99 -11.44 9.78
CA PRO A 66 -2.80 -11.82 9.02
C PRO A 66 -2.92 -13.20 8.36
N GLU A 67 -3.55 -14.14 9.04
CA GLU A 67 -3.74 -15.51 8.56
C GLU A 67 -4.81 -15.65 7.48
N ARG A 68 -5.44 -14.54 7.07
CA ARG A 68 -6.55 -14.53 6.10
C ARG A 68 -6.10 -13.86 4.81
N SER A 69 -5.91 -14.64 3.76
CA SER A 69 -5.85 -14.15 2.38
C SER A 69 -6.78 -14.98 1.50
N LEU A 70 -7.25 -14.37 0.40
CA LEU A 70 -7.87 -15.14 -0.67
C LEU A 70 -6.77 -15.69 -1.58
N PRO A 71 -6.88 -16.93 -2.07
CA PRO A 71 -5.97 -17.43 -3.09
C PRO A 71 -6.07 -16.56 -4.35
N ILE A 72 -4.92 -16.24 -4.94
CA ILE A 72 -4.85 -15.57 -6.24
C ILE A 72 -4.82 -16.68 -7.29
N LEU A 73 -5.93 -16.82 -8.02
CA LEU A 73 -6.09 -17.85 -9.07
C LEU A 73 -5.56 -17.38 -10.43
N ASP A 74 -5.66 -16.07 -10.67
CA ASP A 74 -5.16 -15.40 -11.86
C ASP A 74 -4.27 -14.23 -11.40
N LEU A 75 -2.95 -14.44 -11.51
CA LEU A 75 -1.96 -13.47 -11.08
C LEU A 75 -1.96 -12.24 -11.98
N ASP A 76 -2.11 -12.42 -13.29
CA ASP A 76 -2.08 -11.32 -14.27
C ASP A 76 -3.28 -10.38 -14.07
N GLU A 77 -4.48 -10.95 -13.84
CA GLU A 77 -5.66 -10.17 -13.49
C GLU A 77 -5.47 -9.41 -12.17
N PHE A 78 -4.91 -10.07 -11.15
CA PHE A 78 -4.63 -9.43 -9.86
C PHE A 78 -3.66 -8.24 -10.00
N ILE A 79 -2.57 -8.43 -10.75
CA ILE A 79 -1.57 -7.38 -11.01
C ILE A 79 -2.21 -6.21 -11.74
N ARG A 80 -3.00 -6.48 -12.79
CA ARG A 80 -3.72 -5.45 -13.55
C ARG A 80 -4.67 -4.65 -12.66
N ASP A 81 -5.46 -5.33 -11.84
CA ASP A 81 -6.40 -4.68 -10.93
C ASP A 81 -5.68 -3.89 -9.83
N TRP A 82 -4.57 -4.42 -9.31
CA TRP A 82 -3.73 -3.73 -8.34
C TRP A 82 -3.18 -2.42 -8.91
N LYS A 83 -2.61 -2.46 -10.12
CA LYS A 83 -2.07 -1.27 -10.79
C LYS A 83 -3.15 -0.24 -11.08
N ALA A 84 -4.31 -0.68 -11.60
CA ALA A 84 -5.43 0.20 -11.87
C ALA A 84 -5.97 0.86 -10.59
N TRP A 85 -6.07 0.10 -9.50
CA TRP A 85 -6.49 0.61 -8.20
C TRP A 85 -5.49 1.61 -7.64
N TRP A 86 -4.21 1.24 -7.58
CA TRP A 86 -3.16 2.11 -7.07
C TRP A 86 -3.07 3.40 -7.89
N GLY A 87 -3.07 3.29 -9.22
CA GLY A 87 -3.21 4.43 -10.13
C GLY A 87 -4.39 5.32 -9.80
N SER A 88 -5.58 4.77 -9.56
CA SER A 88 -6.77 5.56 -9.22
C SER A 88 -6.74 6.23 -7.83
N CYS A 89 -5.93 5.72 -6.90
CA CYS A 89 -5.76 6.33 -5.59
C CYS A 89 -4.86 7.57 -5.64
N ASN A 90 -4.04 7.67 -6.68
CA ASN A 90 -3.04 8.69 -6.83
C ASN A 90 -3.62 10.00 -7.38
N PRO A 91 -2.98 11.15 -7.06
CA PRO A 91 -3.39 12.42 -7.61
C PRO A 91 -3.25 12.42 -9.14
N ASN A 92 -4.10 13.18 -9.83
CA ASN A 92 -4.20 13.18 -11.30
C ASN A 92 -2.84 13.34 -12.02
N TRP A 93 -1.93 14.14 -11.46
CA TRP A 93 -0.60 14.37 -12.05
C TRP A 93 0.33 13.15 -11.99
N ARG A 94 0.06 12.18 -11.11
CA ARG A 94 0.84 10.94 -10.95
C ARG A 94 0.17 9.75 -11.64
N GLN A 95 -1.09 9.87 -12.06
CA GLN A 95 -1.81 8.76 -12.67
C GLN A 95 -1.15 8.36 -14.00
N PRO A 96 -0.95 7.06 -14.26
CA PRO A 96 -0.37 6.61 -15.50
C PRO A 96 -1.34 6.81 -16.67
N GLU A 97 -0.80 7.06 -17.86
CA GLU A 97 -1.56 6.87 -19.10
C GLU A 97 -1.78 5.36 -19.31
N GLY A 98 -2.92 4.83 -18.88
CA GLY A 98 -3.30 3.41 -19.06
C GLY A 98 -2.98 2.51 -17.87
N ALA A 99 -2.57 1.27 -18.13
CA ALA A 99 -2.40 0.21 -17.11
C ALA A 99 -0.97 0.14 -16.50
N GLY A 100 -0.26 1.27 -16.49
CA GLY A 100 1.10 1.38 -15.95
C GLY A 100 1.15 1.54 -14.42
N LEU A 101 2.36 1.65 -13.87
CA LEU A 101 2.57 2.20 -12.54
C LEU A 101 2.48 3.73 -12.59
N PRO A 102 2.02 4.40 -11.52
CA PRO A 102 2.03 5.85 -11.42
C PRO A 102 3.40 6.44 -11.82
N MET A 103 3.38 7.54 -12.59
CA MET A 103 4.62 8.16 -13.06
C MET A 103 5.32 8.86 -11.90
N THR A 104 6.64 8.66 -11.80
CA THR A 104 7.51 9.40 -10.85
C THR A 104 7.87 10.81 -11.35
N GLN A 105 7.37 11.21 -12.53
CA GLN A 105 7.74 12.47 -13.16
C GLN A 105 6.82 13.62 -12.70
N ASN A 106 7.46 14.70 -12.22
CA ASN A 106 6.93 15.89 -11.56
C ASN A 106 6.60 15.72 -10.06
N ALA A 107 7.67 15.70 -9.26
CA ALA A 107 7.67 15.66 -7.79
C ALA A 107 7.03 16.88 -7.08
N GLU A 108 6.43 17.81 -7.83
CA GLU A 108 5.97 19.12 -7.31
C GLU A 108 4.48 19.15 -6.92
N GLY A 109 3.72 18.10 -7.23
CA GLY A 109 2.29 18.02 -6.87
C GLY A 109 2.06 17.46 -5.46
N SER A 110 0.98 17.88 -4.80
CA SER A 110 0.62 17.40 -3.44
C SER A 110 0.19 15.92 -3.42
N LEU A 111 0.62 15.19 -2.38
CA LEU A 111 0.20 13.82 -2.07
C LEU A 111 -0.90 13.73 -1.01
N GLU A 112 -1.55 14.85 -0.66
CA GLU A 112 -2.55 14.91 0.43
C GLU A 112 -3.70 13.90 0.26
N VAL A 113 -4.06 13.55 -0.99
CA VAL A 113 -5.09 12.53 -1.26
C VAL A 113 -4.70 11.13 -0.76
N LEU A 114 -3.40 10.86 -0.62
CA LEU A 114 -2.83 9.61 -0.09
C LEU A 114 -2.54 9.68 1.42
N ARG A 115 -2.66 10.87 2.05
CA ARG A 115 -2.54 11.06 3.49
C ARG A 115 -3.74 10.45 4.22
N LYS A 116 -3.74 9.12 4.31
CA LYS A 116 -4.81 8.30 4.87
C LYS A 116 -4.23 7.45 5.99
N PRO A 117 -4.17 7.96 7.24
CA PRO A 117 -3.58 7.21 8.34
C PRO A 117 -4.43 5.98 8.72
N GLY A 118 -3.77 4.94 9.19
CA GLY A 118 -4.38 3.79 9.81
C GLY A 118 -4.75 2.66 8.86
N LYS A 119 -5.52 1.70 9.40
CA LYS A 119 -5.80 0.40 8.77
C LYS A 119 -6.53 0.41 7.42
N ASN A 120 -6.98 1.59 6.94
CA ASN A 120 -7.65 1.76 5.65
C ASN A 120 -6.78 2.49 4.61
N GLY A 121 -5.58 2.92 5.00
CA GLY A 121 -4.63 3.62 4.16
C GLY A 121 -3.68 2.70 3.41
N ILE A 122 -2.41 3.09 3.39
CA ILE A 122 -1.30 2.43 2.68
C ILE A 122 -1.13 0.96 3.09
N LEU A 123 -1.51 0.57 4.31
CA LEU A 123 -1.55 -0.83 4.73
C LEU A 123 -2.27 -1.74 3.72
N SER A 124 -3.37 -1.29 3.13
CA SER A 124 -4.13 -2.11 2.17
C SER A 124 -3.36 -2.35 0.87
N VAL A 125 -2.50 -1.40 0.49
CA VAL A 125 -1.65 -1.48 -0.71
C VAL A 125 -0.48 -2.43 -0.45
N LEU A 126 0.18 -2.30 0.71
CA LEU A 126 1.25 -3.19 1.14
C LEU A 126 0.77 -4.64 1.28
N ALA A 127 -0.39 -4.87 1.92
CA ALA A 127 -0.97 -6.20 2.03
C ALA A 127 -1.19 -6.85 0.64
N ALA A 128 -1.65 -6.07 -0.34
CA ALA A 128 -1.86 -6.57 -1.69
C ALA A 128 -0.53 -6.85 -2.44
N LEU A 129 0.50 -6.03 -2.24
CA LEU A 129 1.86 -6.31 -2.76
C LEU A 129 2.47 -7.57 -2.16
N LYS A 130 2.22 -7.83 -0.87
CA LYS A 130 2.63 -9.07 -0.20
C LYS A 130 1.96 -10.28 -0.84
N TRP A 131 0.65 -10.23 -1.09
CA TRP A 131 -0.06 -11.34 -1.72
C TRP A 131 0.34 -11.56 -3.18
N TRP A 132 0.58 -10.48 -3.95
CA TRP A 132 1.18 -10.59 -5.28
C TRP A 132 2.50 -11.36 -5.18
N ARG A 133 3.39 -10.94 -4.27
CA ARG A 133 4.69 -11.58 -4.13
C ARG A 133 4.62 -13.06 -3.79
N ASP A 134 3.74 -13.43 -2.86
CA ASP A 134 3.51 -14.83 -2.50
C ASP A 134 3.05 -15.66 -3.70
N ALA A 135 2.15 -15.11 -4.52
CA ALA A 135 1.58 -15.80 -5.67
C ALA A 135 2.55 -15.95 -6.84
N GLU A 136 3.48 -15.00 -7.00
CA GLU A 136 4.47 -15.01 -8.08
C GLU A 136 5.62 -16.01 -7.83
N GLY A 137 5.96 -16.27 -6.57
CA GLY A 137 6.93 -17.31 -6.18
C GLY A 137 8.38 -17.08 -6.64
N GLY A 138 8.71 -15.94 -7.25
CA GLY A 138 10.02 -15.64 -7.82
C GLY A 138 10.32 -14.14 -7.92
N ASN A 139 11.51 -13.78 -8.39
CA ASN A 139 11.93 -12.38 -8.54
C ASN A 139 11.36 -11.75 -9.83
N SER A 140 10.43 -10.81 -9.70
CA SER A 140 9.94 -9.99 -10.80
C SER A 140 10.38 -8.53 -10.68
N SER A 141 10.84 -7.97 -11.80
CA SER A 141 11.12 -6.55 -11.94
C SER A 141 9.87 -5.70 -11.78
N GLU A 142 8.70 -6.25 -12.11
CA GLU A 142 7.42 -5.54 -12.05
C GLU A 142 6.95 -5.35 -10.61
N TRP A 143 7.06 -6.40 -9.79
CA TRP A 143 6.80 -6.30 -8.36
C TRP A 143 7.78 -5.35 -7.68
N ALA A 144 9.08 -5.43 -8.02
CA ALA A 144 10.09 -4.54 -7.47
C ALA A 144 9.80 -3.07 -7.79
N ALA A 145 9.43 -2.75 -9.04
CA ALA A 145 9.04 -1.41 -9.44
C ALA A 145 7.79 -0.91 -8.69
N ALA A 146 6.83 -1.79 -8.40
CA ALA A 146 5.66 -1.45 -7.61
C ALA A 146 6.00 -1.14 -6.15
N VAL A 147 6.95 -1.89 -5.55
CA VAL A 147 7.48 -1.60 -4.20
C VAL A 147 8.22 -0.27 -4.19
N ASP A 148 9.08 -0.01 -5.17
CA ASP A 148 9.82 1.26 -5.27
C ASP A 148 8.86 2.46 -5.38
N ASP A 149 7.79 2.33 -6.17
CA ASP A 149 6.77 3.36 -6.34
C ASP A 149 5.98 3.64 -5.04
N VAL A 150 5.61 2.60 -4.28
CA VAL A 150 4.94 2.77 -2.98
C VAL A 150 5.91 3.33 -1.94
N SER A 151 7.15 2.86 -1.92
CA SER A 151 8.21 3.33 -1.01
C SER A 151 8.46 4.83 -1.18
N GLY A 152 8.55 5.31 -2.43
CA GLY A 152 8.70 6.75 -2.71
C GLY A 152 7.55 7.61 -2.17
N VAL A 153 6.31 7.10 -2.18
CA VAL A 153 5.17 7.81 -1.55
C VAL A 153 5.31 7.84 -0.04
N VAL A 154 5.60 6.69 0.56
CA VAL A 154 5.69 6.55 2.01
C VAL A 154 6.80 7.45 2.56
N ALA A 155 7.99 7.40 1.96
CA ALA A 155 9.12 8.24 2.33
C ALA A 155 8.75 9.73 2.25
N ARG A 156 8.14 10.16 1.14
CA ARG A 156 7.73 11.56 0.97
C ARG A 156 6.65 12.00 1.98
N LEU A 157 5.65 11.16 2.24
CA LEU A 157 4.62 11.46 3.26
C LEU A 157 5.23 11.54 4.67
N LEU A 158 6.23 10.71 4.95
CA LEU A 158 6.95 10.69 6.22
C LEU A 158 7.79 11.96 6.39
N GLU A 159 8.52 12.37 5.36
CA GLU A 159 9.25 13.64 5.32
C GLU A 159 8.31 14.84 5.52
N GLU A 160 7.17 14.87 4.80
CA GLU A 160 6.17 15.94 4.93
C GLU A 160 5.58 16.00 6.36
N GLU A 161 5.32 14.87 7.00
CA GLU A 161 4.77 14.82 8.37
C GLU A 161 5.81 15.16 9.45
N THR A 162 7.04 14.70 9.30
CA THR A 162 8.11 14.90 10.30
C THR A 162 8.80 16.24 10.16
N GLY A 163 8.92 16.78 8.95
CA GLY A 163 9.48 18.11 8.67
C GLY A 163 8.50 19.27 8.91
N SER A 164 7.19 18.99 9.04
CA SER A 164 6.17 20.00 9.36
C SER A 164 5.97 20.21 10.88
N ARG A 165 6.75 19.56 11.75
CA ARG A 165 6.73 19.71 13.21
C ARG A 165 7.90 20.54 13.71
#